data_AF-A0A2H1VCL9-F1
#
_entry.id   AF-A0A2H1VCL9-F1
#
_cell.length_a   1.000
_cell.length_b   1.000
_cell.length_c   1.000
_cell.angle_alpha   90.00
_cell.angle_beta   90.00
_cell.angle_gamma   90.00
#
_symmetry.space_group_name_H-M   'P 1'
#
loop_
_entity.id
_entity.type
_entity.pdbx_description
1 polymer ?
#
loop_
_entity_poly.entity_id
_entity_poly.type
_entity_poly.pdbx_seq_one_letter_code
_entity_poly.pdbx_strand_id
1 'polypeptide(L)' 'HWSVKAKRRKTTGTGRMRHLKIVRRRFRNGFKEGKPTPKKAVASS' A
#
# COMPACT_ATOMS: atom_id res chain seq x y z
N HIS A 1 26.07 -12.17 -4.51
CA HIS A 1 24.72 -12.39 -5.09
C HIS A 1 24.60 -13.76 -5.78
N TRP A 2 25.15 -14.84 -5.20
CA TRP A 2 25.40 -16.08 -5.94
C TRP A 2 24.43 -17.22 -5.63
N SER A 3 23.67 -17.15 -4.52
CA SER A 3 22.64 -18.13 -4.19
C SER A 3 21.23 -17.54 -4.33
N VAL A 4 20.30 -18.31 -4.91
CA VAL A 4 18.87 -17.96 -5.04
C VAL A 4 18.26 -17.67 -3.66
N LYS A 5 18.66 -18.42 -2.62
CA LYS A 5 18.19 -18.22 -1.24
C LYS A 5 18.63 -16.86 -0.68
N ALA A 6 19.87 -16.46 -0.94
CA ALA A 6 20.40 -15.16 -0.51
C ALA A 6 19.65 -14.01 -1.20
N LYS A 7 19.37 -14.13 -2.51
CA LYS A 7 18.56 -13.16 -3.26
C LYS A 7 17.15 -13.04 -2.67
N ARG A 8 16.46 -14.16 -2.42
CA ARG A 8 15.12 -14.17 -1.80
C ARG A 8 15.04 -13.52 -0.44
N ARG A 9 16.10 -13.57 0.37
CA ARG A 9 16.12 -12.90 1.68
C ARG A 9 16.27 -11.38 1.56
N LYS A 10 17.07 -10.93 0.59
CA LYS A 10 17.40 -9.50 0.40
C LYS A 10 16.49 -8.75 -0.58
N THR A 11 15.68 -9.46 -1.36
CA THR A 11 14.80 -8.86 -2.37
C THR A 11 13.77 -7.91 -1.75
N THR A 12 13.33 -6.91 -2.52
CA THR A 12 12.20 -6.06 -2.17
C THR A 12 10.98 -6.91 -1.85
N GLY A 13 10.25 -6.57 -0.79
CA GLY A 13 9.12 -7.37 -0.32
C GLY A 13 9.31 -7.99 1.06
N THR A 14 10.55 -8.30 1.45
CA THR A 14 10.84 -8.99 2.73
C THR A 14 10.93 -8.07 3.94
N GLY A 15 11.14 -6.77 3.70
CA GLY A 15 11.25 -5.75 4.76
C GLY A 15 9.94 -5.00 5.05
N ARG A 16 10.03 -3.96 5.87
CA ARG A 16 8.87 -3.16 6.31
C ARG A 16 8.11 -2.49 5.15
N MET A 17 8.81 -2.13 4.06
CA MET A 17 8.26 -1.43 2.88
C MET A 17 7.37 -0.22 3.22
N ARG A 18 7.75 0.57 4.24
CA ARG A 18 6.90 1.66 4.78
C ARG A 18 6.42 2.61 3.68
N HIS A 19 7.34 3.08 2.85
CA HIS A 19 7.02 3.99 1.74
C HIS A 19 6.18 3.31 0.66
N LEU A 20 6.64 2.18 0.09
CA LEU A 20 5.95 1.48 -0.99
C LEU A 20 4.53 1.02 -0.62
N LYS A 21 4.29 0.62 0.64
CA LYS A 21 2.95 0.29 1.13
C LYS A 21 2.01 1.50 1.11
N ILE A 22 2.49 2.66 1.54
CA ILE A 22 1.71 3.90 1.50
C ILE A 22 1.44 4.30 0.05
N VAL A 23 2.45 4.25 -0.81
CA VAL A 23 2.30 4.56 -2.24
C VAL A 23 1.30 3.64 -2.90
N ARG A 24 1.37 2.32 -2.67
CA ARG A 24 0.40 1.35 -3.21
C ARG A 24 -1.05 1.66 -2.76
N ARG A 25 -1.23 2.07 -1.51
CA ARG A 25 -2.54 2.50 -0.99
C ARG A 25 -3.02 3.79 -1.66
N ARG A 26 -2.14 4.80 -1.82
CA ARG A 26 -2.46 6.04 -2.53
C ARG A 26 -2.80 5.76 -4.00
N PHE A 27 -2.02 4.91 -4.68
CA PHE A 27 -2.25 4.50 -6.06
C PHE A 27 -3.64 3.88 -6.24
N ARG A 28 -4.03 2.94 -5.37
CA ARG A 28 -5.39 2.34 -5.40
C ARG A 28 -6.49 3.39 -5.21
N ASN A 29 -6.20 4.46 -4.48
CA ASN A 29 -7.11 5.57 -4.24
C ASN A 29 -6.97 6.70 -5.28
N GLY A 30 -6.21 6.51 -6.36
CA GLY A 30 -6.00 7.50 -7.43
C GLY A 30 -5.17 8.71 -7.01
N PHE A 31 -4.26 8.54 -6.05
CA PHE A 31 -3.40 9.59 -5.48
C PHE A 31 -4.12 10.82 -4.91
N LYS A 32 -5.44 10.71 -4.67
CA LYS A 32 -6.25 11.77 -4.06
C LYS A 32 -5.62 12.27 -2.77
N GLU A 33 -5.62 13.60 -2.63
CA GLU A 33 -5.12 14.32 -1.46
C GLU A 33 -6.30 14.86 -0.65
N GLY A 34 -6.12 14.98 0.67
CA GLY A 34 -7.20 15.34 1.60
C GLY A 34 -7.89 14.15 2.28
N LYS A 35 -8.77 14.44 3.23
CA LYS A 35 -9.52 13.41 3.97
C LYS A 35 -10.61 12.81 3.08
N PRO A 36 -10.91 11.50 3.18
CA PRO A 36 -12.08 10.94 2.51
C PRO A 36 -13.33 11.69 2.96
N THR A 37 -14.18 12.06 2.02
CA THR A 37 -15.49 12.64 2.34
C THR A 37 -16.24 11.65 3.24
N PRO A 38 -16.82 12.10 4.38
CA PRO A 38 -17.58 11.21 5.24
C PRO A 38 -18.66 10.54 4.39
N LYS A 39 -18.76 9.20 4.48
CA LYS A 39 -19.82 8.46 3.80
C LYS A 39 -21.15 8.96 4.37
N LYS A 40 -22.02 9.54 3.53
CA LYS A 40 -23.39 9.82 3.93
C LYS A 40 -24.06 8.48 4.22
N ALA A 41 -24.56 8.28 5.44
CA ALA A 41 -25.39 7.12 5.74
C ALA A 41 -26.62 7.21 4.82
N VAL A 42 -26.86 6.15 4.05
CA VAL A 42 -28.13 6.01 3.34
C VAL A 42 -29.21 5.82 4.41
N ALA A 43 -30.22 6.68 4.41
CA ALA A 43 -31.37 6.52 5.29
C ALA A 43 -32.03 5.19 4.94
N SER A 44 -32.10 4.27 5.90
CA SER A 44 -32.94 3.09 5.80
C SER A 44 -34.39 3.56 5.75
N SER A 45 -35.07 3.31 4.63
CA SER A 45 -36.54 3.34 4.56
C SER A 45 -37.12 2.21 5.40
#